data_AF-A0A7S4R1X5-F1
#
_entry.id   AF-A0A7S4R1X5-F1
#
_cell.length_a   1.000
_cell.length_b   1.000
_cell.length_c   1.000
_cell.angle_alpha   90.00
_cell.angle_beta   90.00
_cell.angle_gamma   90.00
#
_symmetry.space_group_name_H-M   'P 1'
#
loop_
_entity.id
_entity.type
_entity.pdbx_description
1 polymer ?
#
loop_
_entity_poly.entity_id
_entity_poly.type
_entity_poly.pdbx_seq_one_letter_code
_entity_poly.pdbx_strand_id
1 'polypeptide(L)'
;ITATNNECKDLTAHNDPNKGYHLKWYNRVVFIDYDEIAQGISSSSPKHQELYHQQQNDDEHDMPPPSKPFIFTEKDLEAWRKSRSVATQAVEFELHRHFFGDKNNRDGKKEGDSDTTETATGGVVIRERKNEVHSDEKIQNNRSSGNNDNLLLLLDDNFHLRSMRKDIYKICKSFAGELSSLKATENNKNNQNNKDDDNEIYFGIIMVDAPLQICFERNKHRTGINCIPDDILINMSKSFEHPDSESIKFEQSSFVILNDDATTVSSTASEKELQKLKEQKEETIIRAIDRHVYNTTKRPISPPPPPFDEETERKRKNEERNITLASRAHRYDRLLRLQVGVSCRHLAKKSYARHVNDARRIVLTEIKNGTLYKDNHDGNNDDDAGENCDDDKKVLKEKYNIKVKSSSIHEDMKDLTEGDTTDSIIIHDEDDAAVISLFIKLVLDDQDQSTDKNKTEKINDVASLLKCIQRCYEDFYQSYHSTEEL
;
A
#
# COMPACT_ATOMS: atom_id res chain seq x y z
N ILE A 1 -24.20 3.64 3.15
CA ILE A 1 -23.80 4.13 4.50
C ILE A 1 -24.24 5.59 4.71
N THR A 2 -24.06 6.49 3.75
CA THR A 2 -24.56 7.88 3.82
C THR A 2 -26.10 7.96 3.68
N ALA A 3 -26.69 7.17 2.78
CA ALA A 3 -28.15 7.09 2.59
C ALA A 3 -28.89 6.48 3.80
N THR A 4 -28.27 5.50 4.45
CA THR A 4 -28.86 4.74 5.56
C THR A 4 -29.14 5.55 6.81
N ASN A 5 -28.57 6.76 6.97
CA ASN A 5 -28.78 7.57 8.17
C ASN A 5 -29.95 8.57 8.06
N ASN A 6 -30.44 8.89 6.85
CA ASN A 6 -31.65 9.70 6.71
C ASN A 6 -32.92 8.84 6.79
N GLU A 7 -32.84 7.56 6.43
CA GLU A 7 -33.93 6.58 6.55
C GLU A 7 -33.92 5.83 7.90
N CYS A 8 -32.83 5.87 8.67
CA CYS A 8 -32.75 5.20 9.98
C CYS A 8 -33.66 5.79 11.06
N LYS A 9 -34.32 6.93 10.83
CA LYS A 9 -35.33 7.45 11.78
C LYS A 9 -36.49 6.45 11.96
N ASP A 10 -36.86 5.69 10.94
CA ASP A 10 -37.94 4.69 11.01
C ASP A 10 -37.49 3.30 11.49
N LEU A 11 -36.19 2.99 11.46
CA LEU A 11 -35.63 1.74 12.01
C LEU A 11 -35.49 1.76 13.54
N THR A 12 -35.96 2.80 14.21
CA THR A 12 -35.99 2.94 15.68
C THR A 12 -37.18 2.21 16.34
N ALA A 13 -38.21 1.84 15.57
CA ALA A 13 -39.46 1.32 16.13
C ALA A 13 -39.46 -0.17 16.51
N HIS A 14 -38.43 -0.95 16.13
CA HIS A 14 -38.35 -2.37 16.47
C HIS A 14 -37.22 -2.66 17.48
N ASN A 15 -37.56 -2.59 18.76
CA ASN A 15 -36.75 -3.07 19.90
C ASN A 15 -36.77 -4.61 20.01
N ASP A 16 -36.49 -5.32 18.91
CA ASP A 16 -36.12 -6.73 19.01
C ASP A 16 -34.60 -6.81 19.12
N PRO A 17 -34.03 -7.23 20.27
CA PRO A 17 -32.57 -7.33 20.45
C PRO A 17 -31.92 -8.30 19.45
N ASN A 18 -32.69 -9.15 18.76
CA ASN A 18 -32.21 -10.02 17.69
C ASN A 18 -32.37 -9.43 16.26
N LYS A 19 -32.98 -8.25 16.11
CA LYS A 19 -33.17 -7.58 14.80
C LYS A 19 -32.66 -6.13 14.76
N GLY A 20 -32.16 -5.60 15.87
CA GLY A 20 -31.59 -4.25 15.92
C GLY A 20 -30.21 -4.18 15.26
N TYR A 21 -29.94 -3.07 14.57
CA TYR A 21 -28.61 -2.75 14.05
C TYR A 21 -27.66 -2.33 15.19
N HIS A 22 -26.51 -3.00 15.31
CA HIS A 22 -25.41 -2.71 16.23
C HIS A 22 -24.75 -1.34 16.03
N LEU A 23 -24.88 -0.72 14.85
CA LEU A 23 -24.40 0.65 14.59
C LEU A 23 -24.99 1.70 15.57
N LYS A 24 -26.10 1.38 16.25
CA LYS A 24 -26.69 2.20 17.31
C LYS A 24 -25.84 2.26 18.60
N TRP A 25 -24.81 1.43 18.73
CA TRP A 25 -23.92 1.41 19.90
C TRP A 25 -22.91 2.55 19.92
N TYR A 26 -22.75 3.27 18.81
CA TYR A 26 -21.80 4.36 18.67
C TYR A 26 -22.48 5.69 18.98
N ASN A 27 -21.98 6.37 20.02
CA ASN A 27 -22.44 7.70 20.41
C ASN A 27 -21.94 8.76 19.43
N ARG A 28 -20.81 8.48 18.78
CA ARG A 28 -20.15 9.38 17.85
C ARG A 28 -19.69 8.61 16.61
N VAL A 29 -20.07 9.11 15.44
CA VAL A 29 -19.60 8.59 14.15
C VAL A 29 -18.89 9.72 13.41
N VAL A 30 -17.66 9.47 12.99
CA VAL A 30 -16.87 10.41 12.19
C VAL A 30 -16.55 9.77 10.85
N PHE A 31 -16.82 10.51 9.79
CA PHE A 31 -16.53 10.10 8.42
C PHE A 31 -15.34 10.91 7.90
N ILE A 32 -14.32 10.22 7.39
CA ILE A 32 -13.11 10.81 6.80
C ILE A 32 -13.07 10.39 5.34
N ASP A 33 -13.40 11.34 4.46
CA ASP A 33 -13.39 11.19 3.01
C ASP A 33 -12.06 11.68 2.44
N TYR A 34 -11.27 10.76 1.88
CA TYR A 34 -9.95 11.10 1.36
C TYR A 34 -10.04 11.96 0.09
N ASP A 35 -11.09 11.80 -0.71
CA ASP A 35 -11.31 12.56 -1.93
C ASP A 35 -11.73 13.98 -1.59
N GLU A 36 -12.59 14.18 -0.57
CA GLU A 36 -12.96 15.51 -0.07
C GLU A 36 -11.72 16.27 0.45
N ILE A 37 -10.83 15.59 1.18
CA ILE A 37 -9.56 16.17 1.65
C ILE A 37 -8.66 16.53 0.46
N ALA A 38 -8.54 15.64 -0.54
CA ALA A 38 -7.73 15.90 -1.73
C ALA A 38 -8.28 17.09 -2.54
N GLN A 39 -9.59 17.20 -2.68
CA GLN A 39 -10.26 18.33 -3.32
C GLN A 39 -10.05 19.63 -2.54
N GLY A 40 -10.14 19.61 -1.20
CA GLY A 40 -9.83 20.76 -0.34
C GLY A 40 -8.40 21.27 -0.53
N ILE A 41 -7.42 20.36 -0.58
CA ILE A 41 -6.01 20.71 -0.84
C ILE A 41 -5.84 21.27 -2.25
N SER A 42 -6.48 20.66 -3.25
CA SER A 42 -6.33 21.04 -4.66
C SER A 42 -7.00 22.36 -4.99
N SER A 43 -8.17 22.63 -4.40
CA SER A 43 -8.94 23.87 -4.56
C SER A 43 -8.31 25.08 -3.87
N SER A 44 -7.41 24.87 -2.89
CA SER A 44 -6.61 25.95 -2.31
C SER A 44 -5.55 26.51 -3.28
N SER A 45 -5.32 25.85 -4.42
CA SER A 45 -4.47 26.36 -5.50
C SER A 45 -5.22 27.38 -6.36
N PRO A 46 -4.78 28.65 -6.45
CA PRO A 46 -5.47 29.70 -7.20
C PRO A 46 -5.78 29.33 -8.66
N LYS A 47 -4.91 28.54 -9.30
CA LYS A 47 -5.08 28.10 -10.69
C LYS A 47 -6.22 27.09 -10.88
N HIS A 48 -6.55 26.32 -9.85
CA HIS A 48 -7.62 25.33 -9.95
C HIS A 48 -8.99 25.98 -9.81
N GLN A 49 -9.10 27.02 -8.97
CA GLN A 49 -10.32 27.83 -8.84
C GLN A 49 -10.67 28.55 -10.14
N GLU A 50 -9.68 29.11 -10.85
CA GLU A 50 -9.91 29.75 -12.15
C GLU A 50 -10.45 28.77 -13.21
N LEU A 51 -9.90 27.55 -13.28
CA LEU A 51 -10.36 26.50 -14.22
C LEU A 51 -11.77 25.98 -13.88
N TYR A 52 -12.10 25.83 -12.60
CA TYR A 52 -13.43 25.38 -12.16
C TYR A 52 -14.50 26.45 -12.41
N HIS A 53 -14.18 27.72 -12.16
CA HIS A 53 -15.05 28.84 -12.47
C HIS A 53 -15.21 29.08 -13.98
N GLN A 54 -14.20 28.78 -14.81
CA GLN A 54 -14.37 28.80 -16.27
C GLN A 54 -15.36 27.73 -16.75
N GLN A 55 -15.30 26.51 -16.21
CA GLN A 55 -16.22 25.42 -16.60
C GLN A 55 -17.67 25.63 -16.15
N GLN A 56 -17.93 26.40 -15.10
CA GLN A 56 -19.29 26.66 -14.61
C GLN A 56 -19.98 27.86 -15.28
N ASN A 57 -19.24 28.73 -15.98
CA ASN A 57 -19.83 29.92 -16.63
C ASN A 57 -20.17 29.70 -18.11
N ASP A 58 -19.77 28.57 -18.70
CA ASP A 58 -20.06 28.23 -20.09
C ASP A 58 -21.42 27.50 -20.19
N ASP A 59 -22.51 28.20 -19.90
CA ASP A 59 -23.87 27.73 -20.17
C ASP A 59 -24.32 28.02 -21.62
N GLU A 60 -24.66 26.92 -22.29
CA GLU A 60 -25.77 26.70 -23.24
C GLU A 60 -25.70 26.97 -24.76
N HIS A 61 -24.71 27.64 -25.37
CA HIS A 61 -24.83 27.90 -26.83
C HIS A 61 -23.77 27.43 -27.83
N ASP A 62 -22.65 26.85 -27.41
CA ASP A 62 -21.79 26.10 -28.33
C ASP A 62 -20.90 25.18 -27.49
N MET A 63 -21.28 23.91 -27.35
CA MET A 63 -20.43 22.91 -26.68
C MET A 63 -19.09 22.85 -27.43
N PRO A 64 -17.98 23.35 -26.86
CA PRO A 64 -16.69 23.21 -27.51
C PRO A 64 -16.39 21.71 -27.69
N PRO A 65 -15.64 21.33 -28.74
CA PRO A 65 -15.26 19.95 -28.96
C PRO A 65 -14.66 19.36 -27.67
N PRO A 66 -14.88 18.06 -27.40
CA PRO A 66 -14.54 17.43 -26.14
C PRO A 66 -13.15 17.87 -25.70
N SER A 67 -13.11 18.52 -24.53
CA SER A 67 -11.89 19.04 -23.95
C SER A 67 -10.82 17.96 -23.94
N LYS A 68 -9.57 18.37 -24.16
CA LYS A 68 -8.41 17.46 -24.16
C LYS A 68 -8.51 16.52 -22.95
N PRO A 69 -8.22 15.22 -23.11
CA PRO A 69 -8.29 14.26 -22.02
C PRO A 69 -7.49 14.78 -20.83
N PHE A 70 -8.08 14.72 -19.63
CA PHE A 70 -7.41 15.09 -18.40
C PHE A 70 -6.15 14.22 -18.24
N ILE A 71 -4.98 14.84 -18.21
CA ILE A 71 -3.70 14.14 -18.00
C ILE A 71 -3.39 14.24 -16.51
N PHE A 72 -3.41 13.11 -15.81
CA PHE A 72 -2.97 13.03 -14.43
C PHE A 72 -1.49 13.42 -14.34
N THR A 73 -1.21 14.50 -13.63
CA THR A 73 0.13 15.09 -13.53
C THR A 73 0.85 14.66 -12.25
N GLU A 74 2.16 14.88 -12.19
CA GLU A 74 2.94 14.68 -10.96
C GLU A 74 2.43 15.54 -9.78
N LYS A 75 1.79 16.68 -10.06
CA LYS A 75 1.17 17.52 -9.03
C LYS A 75 -0.06 16.86 -8.41
N ASP A 76 -0.85 16.16 -9.23
CA ASP A 76 -2.04 15.44 -8.76
C ASP A 76 -1.62 14.25 -7.87
N LEU A 77 -0.54 13.56 -8.25
CA LEU A 77 0.07 12.52 -7.43
C LEU A 77 0.56 13.06 -6.07
N GLU A 78 1.20 14.23 -6.07
CA GLU A 78 1.69 14.87 -4.85
C GLU A 78 0.54 15.39 -3.97
N ALA A 79 -0.52 15.94 -4.57
CA ALA A 79 -1.74 16.32 -3.86
C ALA A 79 -2.38 15.10 -3.18
N TRP A 80 -2.44 13.96 -3.88
CA TRP A 80 -2.93 12.70 -3.34
C TRP A 80 -2.06 12.14 -2.21
N ARG A 81 -0.73 12.27 -2.29
CA ARG A 81 0.17 11.91 -1.18
C ARG A 81 -0.07 12.79 0.05
N LYS A 82 -0.27 14.09 -0.16
CA LYS A 82 -0.56 15.04 0.92
C LYS A 82 -1.92 14.78 1.55
N SER A 83 -2.97 14.51 0.76
CA SER A 83 -4.30 14.18 1.30
C SER A 83 -4.26 12.97 2.21
N ARG A 84 -3.50 11.94 1.84
CA ARG A 84 -3.29 10.77 2.70
C ARG A 84 -2.64 11.12 4.04
N SER A 85 -1.58 11.94 4.03
CA SER A 85 -0.92 12.39 5.27
C SER A 85 -1.90 13.17 6.17
N VAL A 86 -2.72 14.02 5.57
CA VAL A 86 -3.72 14.82 6.28
C VAL A 86 -4.82 13.93 6.86
N ALA A 87 -5.31 12.95 6.11
CA ALA A 87 -6.32 12.01 6.57
C ALA A 87 -5.79 11.12 7.72
N THR A 88 -4.54 10.65 7.66
CA THR A 88 -3.93 9.93 8.79
C THR A 88 -3.81 10.79 10.04
N GLN A 89 -3.48 12.08 9.89
CA GLN A 89 -3.45 13.03 11.02
C GLN A 89 -4.86 13.27 11.58
N ALA A 90 -5.89 13.31 10.74
CA ALA A 90 -7.27 13.42 11.19
C ALA A 90 -7.70 12.19 12.01
N VAL A 91 -7.29 10.98 11.62
CA VAL A 91 -7.50 9.76 12.41
C VAL A 91 -6.82 9.85 13.77
N GLU A 92 -5.53 10.23 13.80
CA GLU A 92 -4.77 10.41 15.04
C GLU A 92 -5.41 11.46 15.96
N PHE A 93 -5.80 12.60 15.39
CA PHE A 93 -6.47 13.68 16.12
C PHE A 93 -7.77 13.20 16.75
N GLU A 94 -8.60 12.48 16.01
CA GLU A 94 -9.89 11.99 16.51
C GLU A 94 -9.75 10.92 17.58
N LEU A 95 -8.79 10.00 17.44
CA LEU A 95 -8.46 9.04 18.48
C LEU A 95 -7.94 9.74 19.75
N HIS A 96 -7.05 10.72 19.59
CA HIS A 96 -6.50 11.47 20.73
C HIS A 96 -7.57 12.27 21.47
N ARG A 97 -8.41 12.98 20.72
CA ARG A 97 -9.57 13.73 21.25
C ARG A 97 -10.52 12.80 22.01
N HIS A 98 -10.73 11.58 21.50
CA HIS A 98 -11.62 10.60 22.11
C HIS A 98 -11.07 10.04 23.43
N PHE A 99 -9.84 9.54 23.43
CA PHE A 99 -9.29 8.81 24.57
C PHE A 99 -8.69 9.70 25.65
N PHE A 100 -8.12 10.85 25.29
CA PHE A 100 -7.41 11.70 26.26
C PHE A 100 -8.18 12.96 26.63
N GLY A 101 -9.29 13.22 25.93
CA GLY A 101 -10.13 14.39 26.10
C GLY A 101 -9.43 15.69 25.75
N ASP A 102 -10.22 16.75 25.58
CA ASP A 102 -9.70 18.09 25.35
C ASP A 102 -9.35 18.73 26.70
N LYS A 103 -8.24 18.27 27.30
CA LYS A 103 -7.82 18.72 28.65
C LYS A 103 -7.62 20.24 28.75
N ASN A 104 -7.42 20.91 27.61
CA ASN A 104 -7.12 22.34 27.54
C ASN A 104 -8.36 23.24 27.72
N ASN A 105 -9.58 22.71 27.63
CA ASN A 105 -10.81 23.53 27.68
C ASN A 105 -11.46 23.63 29.07
N ARG A 106 -10.91 22.98 30.09
CA ARG A 106 -11.49 23.02 31.45
C ARG A 106 -11.01 24.20 32.31
N ASP A 107 -9.93 24.87 31.93
CA ASP A 107 -9.42 26.05 32.64
C ASP A 107 -10.07 27.36 32.16
N GLY A 108 -11.41 27.37 32.14
CA GLY A 108 -12.22 28.46 32.68
C GLY A 108 -11.96 29.92 32.28
N LYS A 109 -11.41 30.23 31.10
CA LYS A 109 -11.46 31.60 30.59
C LYS A 109 -12.74 31.76 29.76
N LYS A 110 -13.76 32.35 30.39
CA LYS A 110 -14.99 32.83 29.72
C LYS A 110 -14.62 33.89 28.68
N GLU A 111 -14.22 33.50 27.49
CA GLU A 111 -14.18 34.39 26.33
C GLU A 111 -15.49 34.24 25.56
N GLY A 112 -16.05 35.39 25.16
CA GLY A 112 -17.46 35.56 24.85
C GLY A 112 -17.94 34.88 23.57
N ASP A 113 -19.27 34.79 23.47
CA ASP A 113 -20.07 34.30 22.34
C ASP A 113 -19.44 34.61 20.98
N SER A 114 -18.81 33.62 20.36
CA SER A 114 -18.67 33.55 18.91
C SER A 114 -19.06 32.15 18.46
N ASP A 115 -20.25 32.08 17.87
CA ASP A 115 -20.84 30.87 17.28
C ASP A 115 -19.95 30.39 16.12
N THR A 116 -19.78 29.06 15.98
CA THR A 116 -18.93 28.33 15.02
C THR A 116 -17.41 28.28 15.30
N THR A 117 -16.97 27.33 16.13
CA THR A 117 -15.56 26.92 16.18
C THR A 117 -15.27 25.92 15.05
N GLU A 118 -14.91 26.43 13.87
CA GLU A 118 -14.10 25.67 12.92
C GLU A 118 -12.69 25.52 13.53
N THR A 119 -12.43 24.40 14.21
CA THR A 119 -11.05 24.07 14.59
C THR A 119 -10.29 23.73 13.32
N ALA A 120 -9.50 24.70 12.84
CA ALA A 120 -8.68 24.61 11.63
C ALA A 120 -7.52 23.62 11.80
N THR A 121 -7.81 22.32 11.87
CA THR A 121 -6.85 21.27 11.50
C THR A 121 -6.79 21.20 9.97
N GLY A 122 -6.14 22.18 9.36
CA GLY A 122 -5.64 22.10 7.98
C GLY A 122 -6.68 21.94 6.86
N GLY A 123 -7.92 22.44 7.02
CA GLY A 123 -8.94 22.39 5.97
C GLY A 123 -9.59 21.02 5.76
N VAL A 124 -9.50 20.11 6.75
CA VAL A 124 -10.18 18.82 6.72
C VAL A 124 -11.67 19.03 7.04
N VAL A 125 -12.54 18.69 6.09
CA VAL A 125 -13.98 18.62 6.33
C VAL A 125 -14.27 17.35 7.12
N ILE A 126 -14.25 17.46 8.45
CA ILE A 126 -14.68 16.37 9.34
C ILE A 126 -16.19 16.48 9.53
N ARG A 127 -16.96 15.57 8.91
CA ARG A 127 -18.40 15.51 9.12
C ARG A 127 -18.70 14.75 10.40
N GLU A 128 -18.85 15.50 11.49
CA GLU A 128 -19.31 14.95 12.76
C GLU A 128 -20.84 14.96 12.81
N ARG A 129 -21.46 13.79 12.96
CA ARG A 129 -22.90 13.70 13.24
C ARG A 129 -23.09 13.27 14.69
N LYS A 130 -23.58 14.20 15.52
CA LYS A 130 -24.06 13.84 16.86
C LYS A 130 -25.39 13.12 16.70
N ASN A 131 -25.50 11.92 17.25
CA ASN A 131 -26.79 11.24 17.37
C ASN A 131 -27.63 12.01 18.39
N GLU A 132 -28.43 12.98 17.92
CA GLU A 132 -29.44 13.64 18.73
C GLU A 132 -30.56 12.64 19.04
N VAL A 133 -30.34 11.81 20.06
CA VAL A 133 -31.42 11.06 20.70
C VAL A 133 -32.30 12.11 21.37
N HIS A 134 -33.42 12.46 20.74
CA HIS A 134 -34.52 13.22 21.35
C HIS A 134 -34.93 12.50 22.63
N SER A 135 -34.40 12.97 23.75
CA SER A 135 -34.83 12.61 25.09
C SER A 135 -35.48 13.86 25.65
N ASP A 136 -36.78 13.77 25.90
CA ASP A 136 -37.59 14.85 26.43
C ASP A 136 -36.95 15.48 27.67
N GLU A 137 -36.94 16.82 27.68
CA GLU A 137 -36.28 17.69 28.64
C GLU A 137 -36.65 17.39 30.10
N LYS A 138 -35.65 17.02 30.93
CA LYS A 138 -35.49 17.49 32.35
C LYS A 138 -34.31 16.90 33.14
N ILE A 139 -33.18 16.55 32.52
CA ILE A 139 -31.98 16.12 33.28
C ILE A 139 -30.73 16.81 32.73
N GLN A 140 -30.40 18.00 33.24
CA GLN A 140 -29.25 18.77 32.73
C GLN A 140 -28.10 19.02 33.71
N ASN A 141 -28.08 18.49 34.94
CA ASN A 141 -27.07 18.92 35.93
C ASN A 141 -26.11 17.87 36.52
N ASN A 142 -26.05 16.62 36.02
CA ASN A 142 -25.11 15.60 36.54
C ASN A 142 -24.29 14.86 35.45
N ARG A 143 -23.71 15.56 34.46
CA ARG A 143 -22.79 14.97 33.47
C ARG A 143 -21.34 14.85 33.97
N SER A 144 -21.13 14.38 35.19
CA SER A 144 -19.81 14.19 35.79
C SER A 144 -19.46 12.72 36.09
N SER A 145 -20.17 11.77 35.50
CA SER A 145 -19.84 10.34 35.59
C SER A 145 -19.65 9.80 34.18
N GLY A 146 -18.51 9.14 33.95
CA GLY A 146 -18.00 8.72 32.64
C GLY A 146 -19.05 8.10 31.74
N ASN A 147 -19.45 8.84 30.71
CA ASN A 147 -20.08 8.22 29.57
C ASN A 147 -18.98 7.51 28.80
N ASN A 148 -19.06 6.18 28.76
CA ASN A 148 -18.33 5.34 27.82
C ASN A 148 -18.82 5.66 26.41
N ASP A 149 -18.37 6.79 25.89
CA ASP A 149 -18.67 7.18 24.52
C ASP A 149 -17.96 6.19 23.60
N ASN A 150 -18.72 5.54 22.72
CA ASN A 150 -18.16 4.72 21.67
C ASN A 150 -18.00 5.57 20.40
N LEU A 151 -16.80 5.58 19.83
CA LEU A 151 -16.48 6.26 18.57
C LEU A 151 -16.38 5.25 17.42
N LEU A 152 -17.09 5.51 16.32
CA LEU A 152 -16.90 4.83 15.03
C LEU A 152 -16.24 5.77 14.04
N LEU A 153 -15.05 5.40 13.57
CA LEU A 153 -14.37 6.08 12.47
C LEU A 153 -14.63 5.30 11.17
N LEU A 154 -15.17 5.99 10.17
CA LEU A 154 -15.37 5.47 8.82
C LEU A 154 -14.41 6.18 7.88
N LEU A 155 -13.53 5.42 7.22
CA LEU A 155 -12.55 5.94 6.29
C LEU A 155 -12.96 5.54 4.88
N ASP A 156 -13.23 6.54 4.02
CA ASP A 156 -13.59 6.30 2.61
C ASP A 156 -12.40 6.65 1.71
N ASP A 157 -11.74 5.60 1.22
CA ASP A 157 -10.64 5.64 0.26
C ASP A 157 -10.59 4.31 -0.50
N ASN A 158 -9.88 4.28 -1.63
CA ASN A 158 -9.67 3.08 -2.42
C ASN A 158 -8.83 2.01 -1.68
N PHE A 159 -7.98 2.41 -0.73
CA PHE A 159 -7.04 1.55 0.00
C PHE A 159 -6.38 0.46 -0.87
N HIS A 160 -6.02 0.80 -2.11
CA HIS A 160 -5.65 -0.17 -3.16
C HIS A 160 -4.37 -0.97 -2.84
N LEU A 161 -3.47 -0.40 -2.02
CA LEU A 161 -2.30 -1.08 -1.51
C LEU A 161 -2.50 -1.50 -0.05
N ARG A 162 -2.01 -2.69 0.29
CA ARG A 162 -1.95 -3.18 1.67
C ARG A 162 -1.15 -2.27 2.58
N SER A 163 -0.14 -1.57 2.06
CA SER A 163 0.63 -0.59 2.82
C SER A 163 -0.24 0.56 3.35
N MET A 164 -1.28 0.97 2.60
CA MET A 164 -2.23 2.01 3.04
C MET A 164 -3.04 1.55 4.24
N ARG A 165 -3.62 0.34 4.16
CA ARG A 165 -4.39 -0.26 5.26
C ARG A 165 -3.51 -0.50 6.49
N LYS A 166 -2.28 -0.96 6.27
CA LYS A 166 -1.30 -1.20 7.33
C LYS A 166 -0.94 0.08 8.10
N ASP A 167 -0.89 1.23 7.44
CA ASP A 167 -0.57 2.49 8.11
C ASP A 167 -1.68 2.92 9.07
N ILE A 168 -2.96 2.79 8.67
CA ILE A 168 -4.09 3.01 9.59
C ILE A 168 -4.04 2.03 10.76
N TYR A 169 -3.80 0.75 10.49
CA TYR A 169 -3.65 -0.24 11.56
C TYR A 169 -2.52 0.10 12.54
N LYS A 170 -1.38 0.61 12.06
CA LYS A 170 -0.28 1.05 12.93
C LYS A 170 -0.70 2.20 13.85
N ILE A 171 -1.46 3.17 13.33
CA ILE A 171 -2.01 4.27 14.15
C ILE A 171 -2.86 3.68 15.27
N CYS A 172 -3.86 2.87 14.91
CA CYS A 172 -4.74 2.22 15.90
C CYS A 172 -3.95 1.39 16.93
N LYS A 173 -2.92 0.66 16.46
CA LYS A 173 -2.05 -0.13 17.33
C LYS A 173 -1.22 0.74 18.27
N SER A 174 -0.69 1.88 17.82
CA SER A 174 0.05 2.83 18.68
C SER A 174 -0.82 3.28 19.85
N PHE A 175 -2.04 3.74 19.55
CA PHE A 175 -2.99 4.16 20.58
C PHE A 175 -3.39 3.02 21.52
N ALA A 176 -3.55 1.78 21.04
CA ALA A 176 -3.79 0.63 21.91
C ALA A 176 -2.63 0.41 22.91
N GLY A 177 -1.39 0.69 22.50
CA GLY A 177 -0.21 0.70 23.36
C GLY A 177 -0.26 1.79 24.43
N GLU A 178 -0.54 3.03 24.02
CA GLU A 178 -0.65 4.18 24.94
C GLU A 178 -1.73 3.94 26.01
N LEU A 179 -2.90 3.44 25.59
CA LEU A 179 -3.99 3.07 26.51
C LEU A 179 -3.56 1.99 27.50
N SER A 180 -2.80 0.98 27.04
CA SER A 180 -2.28 -0.08 27.90
C SER A 180 -1.27 0.45 28.92
N SER A 181 -0.40 1.38 28.51
CA SER A 181 0.58 2.03 29.41
C SER A 181 -0.09 2.92 30.47
N LEU A 182 -1.16 3.63 30.11
CA LEU A 182 -1.94 4.40 31.08
C LEU A 182 -2.60 3.49 32.12
N LYS A 183 -3.24 2.40 31.68
CA LYS A 183 -3.84 1.40 32.58
C LYS A 183 -2.80 0.81 33.56
N ALA A 184 -1.60 0.51 33.08
CA ALA A 184 -0.51 0.02 33.93
C ALA A 184 -0.07 1.04 35.01
N THR A 185 -0.08 2.33 34.68
CA THR A 185 0.29 3.41 35.60
C THR A 185 -0.78 3.66 36.67
N GLU A 186 -2.06 3.53 36.30
CA GLU A 186 -3.20 3.71 37.21
C GLU A 186 -3.36 2.55 38.19
N ASN A 187 -3.19 1.31 37.72
CA ASN A 187 -3.28 0.11 38.58
C ASN A 187 -2.27 0.11 39.72
N ASN A 188 -1.10 0.74 39.53
CA ASN A 188 -0.11 0.87 40.61
C ASN A 188 -0.52 1.85 41.71
N LYS A 189 -1.46 2.77 41.45
CA LYS A 189 -1.89 3.79 42.42
C LYS A 189 -3.09 3.34 43.24
N ASN A 190 -4.01 2.61 42.64
CA ASN A 190 -5.28 2.26 43.24
C ASN A 190 -5.41 0.72 43.28
N ASN A 191 -5.21 0.13 44.47
CA ASN A 191 -5.41 -1.31 44.76
C ASN A 191 -6.90 -1.76 44.66
N GLN A 192 -7.71 -1.09 43.83
CA GLN A 192 -9.14 -1.29 43.73
C GLN A 192 -9.46 -2.04 42.43
N ASN A 193 -10.08 -3.22 42.59
CA ASN A 193 -10.49 -4.15 41.54
C ASN A 193 -11.66 -3.63 40.67
N ASN A 194 -11.64 -2.37 40.23
CA ASN A 194 -12.65 -1.87 39.30
C ASN A 194 -12.38 -2.48 37.92
N LYS A 195 -13.35 -3.26 37.45
CA LYS A 195 -13.14 -4.28 36.42
C LYS A 195 -13.45 -3.81 34.98
N ASP A 196 -13.98 -2.61 34.74
CA ASP A 196 -14.88 -2.46 33.58
C ASP A 196 -14.64 -1.27 32.63
N ASP A 197 -13.53 -0.53 32.69
CA ASP A 197 -13.24 0.50 31.67
C ASP A 197 -12.33 -0.05 30.55
N ASP A 198 -12.96 -0.83 29.68
CA ASP A 198 -12.36 -1.40 28.46
C ASP A 198 -12.20 -0.32 27.38
N ASN A 199 -11.25 0.60 27.61
CA ASN A 199 -10.71 1.44 26.53
C ASN A 199 -9.97 0.53 25.54
N GLU A 200 -10.70 0.04 24.55
CA GLU A 200 -10.23 -0.85 23.49
C GLU A 200 -10.35 -0.17 22.12
N ILE A 201 -9.46 -0.55 21.21
CA ILE A 201 -9.48 -0.09 19.82
C ILE A 201 -9.67 -1.30 18.92
N TYR A 202 -10.58 -1.18 17.97
CA TYR A 202 -10.88 -2.21 16.99
C TYR A 202 -10.56 -1.70 15.59
N PHE A 203 -10.18 -2.61 14.70
CA PHE A 203 -9.89 -2.30 13.29
C PHE A 203 -10.51 -3.38 12.41
N GLY A 204 -11.26 -2.94 11.39
CA GLY A 204 -11.90 -3.81 10.41
C GLY A 204 -11.83 -3.21 9.02
N ILE A 205 -11.91 -4.06 8.00
CA ILE A 205 -11.80 -3.68 6.59
C ILE A 205 -13.07 -4.16 5.87
N ILE A 206 -13.80 -3.23 5.26
CA ILE A 206 -14.91 -3.57 4.37
C ILE A 206 -14.44 -3.30 2.94
N MET A 207 -14.28 -4.36 2.15
CA MET A 207 -13.96 -4.26 0.73
C MET A 207 -15.25 -4.30 -0.08
N VAL A 208 -15.46 -3.28 -0.90
CA VAL A 208 -16.52 -3.29 -1.92
C VAL A 208 -15.88 -3.71 -3.23
N ASP A 209 -16.14 -4.95 -3.65
CA ASP A 209 -15.58 -5.52 -4.87
C ASP A 209 -16.59 -5.41 -6.01
N ALA A 210 -16.11 -5.10 -7.21
CA ALA A 210 -16.93 -5.00 -8.41
C ALA A 210 -16.14 -5.45 -9.64
N PRO A 211 -16.75 -6.22 -10.56
CA PRO A 211 -16.12 -6.56 -11.82
C PRO A 211 -15.67 -5.30 -12.58
N LEU A 212 -14.47 -5.36 -13.19
CA LEU A 212 -13.87 -4.22 -13.91
C LEU A 212 -14.82 -3.64 -14.98
N GLN A 213 -15.63 -4.48 -15.62
CA GLN A 213 -16.63 -4.04 -16.60
C GLN A 213 -17.69 -3.10 -15.98
N ILE A 214 -18.19 -3.43 -14.79
CA ILE A 214 -19.13 -2.57 -14.06
C ILE A 214 -18.43 -1.26 -13.65
N CYS A 215 -17.15 -1.32 -13.27
CA CYS A 215 -16.37 -0.13 -12.98
C CYS A 215 -16.26 0.80 -14.19
N PHE A 216 -16.01 0.28 -15.40
CA PHE A 216 -16.01 1.08 -16.63
C PHE A 216 -17.38 1.72 -16.90
N GLU A 217 -18.47 0.97 -16.76
CA GLU A 217 -19.82 1.48 -16.98
C GLU A 217 -20.16 2.61 -16.01
N ARG A 218 -19.87 2.42 -14.71
CA ARG A 218 -20.06 3.47 -13.71
C ARG A 218 -19.16 4.68 -13.94
N ASN A 219 -17.93 4.45 -14.39
CA ASN A 219 -16.98 5.52 -14.67
C ASN A 219 -17.39 6.39 -15.86
N LYS A 220 -18.03 5.81 -16.90
CA LYS A 220 -18.61 6.57 -18.02
C LYS A 220 -19.68 7.57 -17.59
N HIS A 221 -20.34 7.34 -16.45
CA HIS A 221 -21.33 8.26 -15.89
C HIS A 221 -20.72 9.36 -15.02
N ARG A 222 -19.42 9.29 -14.72
CA ARG A 222 -18.70 10.34 -14.01
C ARG A 222 -18.28 11.43 -14.99
N THR A 223 -18.27 12.68 -14.53
CA THR A 223 -17.90 13.84 -15.34
C THR A 223 -16.65 14.53 -14.78
N GLY A 224 -15.94 15.26 -15.64
CA GLY A 224 -14.77 16.06 -15.26
C GLY A 224 -13.64 15.22 -14.64
N ILE A 225 -13.07 15.73 -13.54
CA ILE A 225 -11.94 15.11 -12.82
C ILE A 225 -12.30 13.77 -12.15
N ASN A 226 -13.60 13.50 -11.95
CA ASN A 226 -14.07 12.27 -11.33
C ASN A 226 -14.10 11.09 -12.33
N CYS A 227 -13.99 11.36 -13.64
CA CYS A 227 -13.88 10.34 -14.66
C CYS A 227 -12.42 9.90 -14.80
N ILE A 228 -12.14 8.65 -14.43
CA ILE A 228 -10.78 8.09 -14.43
C ILE A 228 -10.50 7.48 -15.81
N PRO A 229 -9.36 7.72 -16.46
CA PRO A 229 -9.04 7.05 -17.73
C PRO A 229 -9.07 5.52 -17.63
N ASP A 230 -9.59 4.85 -18.66
CA ASP A 230 -9.80 3.39 -18.66
C ASP A 230 -8.48 2.60 -18.45
N ASP A 231 -7.37 3.08 -19.03
CA ASP A 231 -6.05 2.47 -18.85
C ASP A 231 -5.58 2.52 -17.40
N ILE A 232 -5.92 3.58 -16.67
CA ILE A 232 -5.65 3.70 -15.24
C ILE A 232 -6.49 2.70 -14.45
N LEU A 233 -7.78 2.55 -14.76
CA LEU A 233 -8.63 1.53 -14.11
C LEU A 233 -8.10 0.11 -14.34
N ILE A 234 -7.65 -0.20 -15.56
CA ILE A 234 -7.00 -1.48 -15.88
C ILE A 234 -5.74 -1.68 -15.03
N ASN A 235 -4.90 -0.66 -14.95
CA ASN A 235 -3.66 -0.73 -14.18
C ASN A 235 -3.93 -0.88 -12.68
N MET A 236 -4.88 -0.11 -12.13
CA MET A 236 -5.30 -0.21 -10.74
C MET A 236 -5.82 -1.61 -10.43
N SER A 237 -6.68 -2.17 -11.28
CA SER A 237 -7.21 -3.53 -11.14
C SER A 237 -6.10 -4.59 -11.14
N LYS A 238 -5.08 -4.45 -12.00
CA LYS A 238 -3.92 -5.36 -12.04
C LYS A 238 -3.04 -5.27 -10.80
N SER A 239 -2.91 -4.07 -10.22
CA SER A 239 -2.06 -3.82 -9.04
C SER A 239 -2.79 -3.94 -7.70
N PHE A 240 -4.10 -4.19 -7.72
CA PHE A 240 -4.92 -4.18 -6.52
C PHE A 240 -4.55 -5.35 -5.59
N GLU A 241 -4.32 -5.05 -4.32
CA GLU A 241 -3.98 -6.04 -3.30
C GLU A 241 -5.20 -6.32 -2.42
N HIS A 242 -5.93 -7.42 -2.71
CA HIS A 242 -7.06 -7.85 -1.89
C HIS A 242 -6.67 -8.01 -0.41
N PRO A 243 -7.56 -7.63 0.54
CA PRO A 243 -7.37 -7.95 1.95
C PRO A 243 -7.27 -9.47 2.15
N ASP A 244 -6.27 -9.90 2.91
CA ASP A 244 -5.98 -11.31 3.14
C ASP A 244 -6.16 -11.65 4.63
N SER A 245 -7.36 -12.09 4.99
CA SER A 245 -7.68 -12.46 6.37
C SER A 245 -6.96 -13.70 6.86
N GLU A 246 -6.47 -14.56 5.97
CA GLU A 246 -5.88 -15.85 6.32
C GLU A 246 -4.40 -15.69 6.64
N SER A 247 -3.67 -15.03 5.74
CA SER A 247 -2.21 -14.91 5.83
C SER A 247 -1.78 -13.70 6.67
N ILE A 248 -2.64 -12.69 6.86
CA ILE A 248 -2.25 -11.41 7.43
C ILE A 248 -3.06 -11.07 8.67
N LYS A 249 -2.38 -11.14 9.83
CA LYS A 249 -3.00 -10.95 11.15
C LYS A 249 -3.81 -9.66 11.29
N PHE A 250 -3.35 -8.54 10.73
CA PHE A 250 -4.06 -7.26 10.86
C PHE A 250 -5.24 -7.10 9.89
N GLU A 251 -5.38 -7.98 8.89
CA GLU A 251 -6.51 -8.02 7.94
C GLU A 251 -7.52 -9.12 8.29
N GLN A 252 -7.36 -9.79 9.44
CA GLN A 252 -8.23 -10.88 9.92
C GLN A 252 -9.69 -10.48 10.11
N SER A 253 -9.95 -9.18 10.34
CA SER A 253 -11.29 -8.60 10.40
C SER A 253 -11.61 -7.92 9.07
N SER A 254 -11.57 -8.67 7.97
CA SER A 254 -12.00 -8.17 6.66
C SER A 254 -13.33 -8.80 6.23
N PHE A 255 -14.11 -8.04 5.47
CA PHE A 255 -15.38 -8.47 4.90
C PHE A 255 -15.50 -7.94 3.47
N VAL A 256 -15.90 -8.83 2.55
CA VAL A 256 -16.05 -8.51 1.14
C VAL A 256 -17.52 -8.41 0.79
N ILE A 257 -17.91 -7.28 0.22
CA ILE A 257 -19.22 -7.05 -0.37
C ILE A 257 -19.03 -7.18 -1.88
N LEU A 258 -19.54 -8.27 -2.46
CA LEU A 258 -19.58 -8.44 -3.91
C LEU A 258 -20.72 -7.57 -4.47
N ASN A 259 -20.35 -6.58 -5.28
CA ASN A 259 -21.27 -5.70 -5.96
C ASN A 259 -21.66 -6.32 -7.32
N ASP A 260 -22.35 -7.45 -7.24
CA ASP A 260 -22.86 -8.15 -8.41
C ASP A 260 -24.16 -7.48 -8.90
N ASP A 261 -23.99 -6.34 -9.55
CA ASP A 261 -25.08 -5.68 -10.31
C ASP A 261 -25.53 -6.54 -11.50
N ALA A 262 -24.77 -7.58 -11.86
CA ALA A 262 -25.10 -8.57 -12.88
C ALA A 262 -26.24 -9.52 -12.47
N THR A 263 -27.11 -9.11 -11.54
CA THR A 263 -28.41 -9.77 -11.45
C THR A 263 -29.15 -9.34 -12.71
N THR A 264 -29.06 -10.16 -13.75
CA THR A 264 -29.84 -10.07 -14.98
C THR A 264 -31.31 -10.18 -14.60
N VAL A 265 -31.89 -9.08 -14.10
CA VAL A 265 -33.30 -9.04 -13.78
C VAL A 265 -33.99 -9.22 -15.13
N SER A 266 -34.62 -10.37 -15.31
CA SER A 266 -35.44 -10.67 -16.48
C SER A 266 -36.32 -9.44 -16.74
N SER A 267 -36.26 -8.91 -17.96
CA SER A 267 -36.91 -7.67 -18.41
C SER A 267 -38.45 -7.64 -18.28
N THR A 268 -39.02 -8.64 -17.63
CA THR A 268 -40.44 -8.87 -17.39
C THR A 268 -40.88 -8.53 -15.96
N ALA A 269 -39.98 -8.26 -15.02
CA ALA A 269 -40.36 -7.88 -13.65
C ALA A 269 -41.00 -6.49 -13.61
N SER A 270 -42.06 -6.33 -12.82
CA SER A 270 -42.70 -5.03 -12.64
C SER A 270 -41.78 -4.06 -11.89
N GLU A 271 -41.89 -2.76 -12.16
CA GLU A 271 -41.08 -1.72 -11.49
C GLU A 271 -41.19 -1.79 -9.95
N LYS A 272 -42.37 -2.17 -9.44
CA LYS A 272 -42.59 -2.39 -7.99
C LYS A 272 -41.82 -3.58 -7.44
N GLU A 273 -41.70 -4.68 -8.18
CA GLU A 273 -40.90 -5.84 -7.77
C GLU A 273 -39.41 -5.53 -7.80
N LEU A 274 -38.96 -4.75 -8.79
CA LEU A 274 -37.57 -4.31 -8.88
C LEU A 274 -37.19 -3.42 -7.69
N GLN A 275 -38.05 -2.48 -7.31
CA GLN A 275 -37.84 -1.60 -6.16
C GLN A 275 -37.77 -2.40 -4.85
N LYS A 276 -38.71 -3.32 -4.62
CA LYS A 276 -38.70 -4.20 -3.45
C LYS A 276 -37.45 -5.08 -3.36
N LEU A 277 -36.96 -5.57 -4.51
CA LEU A 277 -35.73 -6.36 -4.56
C LEU A 277 -34.49 -5.52 -4.23
N LYS A 278 -34.45 -4.26 -4.68
CA LYS A 278 -33.37 -3.31 -4.31
C LYS A 278 -33.35 -3.05 -2.81
N GLU A 279 -34.50 -2.73 -2.22
CA GLU A 279 -34.63 -2.50 -0.77
C GLU A 279 -34.21 -3.73 0.04
N GLN A 280 -34.61 -4.93 -0.38
CA GLN A 280 -34.22 -6.18 0.28
C GLN A 280 -32.70 -6.44 0.20
N LYS A 281 -32.08 -6.12 -0.94
CA LYS A 281 -30.62 -6.24 -1.11
C LYS A 281 -29.88 -5.22 -0.26
N GLU A 282 -30.33 -3.97 -0.25
CA GLU A 282 -29.76 -2.92 0.59
C GLU A 282 -29.84 -3.31 2.06
N GLU A 283 -31.00 -3.77 2.54
CA GLU A 283 -31.17 -4.26 3.91
C GLU A 283 -30.19 -5.40 4.22
N THR A 284 -30.02 -6.33 3.29
CA THR A 284 -29.08 -7.45 3.43
C THR A 284 -27.64 -6.98 3.57
N ILE A 285 -27.21 -6.02 2.74
CA ILE A 285 -25.87 -5.43 2.78
C ILE A 285 -25.64 -4.69 4.10
N ILE A 286 -26.60 -3.88 4.54
CA ILE A 286 -26.50 -3.15 5.80
C ILE A 286 -26.38 -4.11 6.98
N ARG A 287 -27.21 -5.15 7.03
CA ARG A 287 -27.13 -6.17 8.08
C ARG A 287 -25.79 -6.92 8.06
N ALA A 288 -25.22 -7.14 6.88
CA ALA A 288 -23.92 -7.77 6.76
C ALA A 288 -22.78 -6.86 7.25
N ILE A 289 -22.81 -5.57 6.91
CA ILE A 289 -21.90 -4.54 7.43
C ILE A 289 -22.01 -4.46 8.96
N ASP A 290 -23.23 -4.36 9.47
CA ASP A 290 -23.53 -4.24 10.89
C ASP A 290 -23.00 -5.45 11.69
N ARG A 291 -23.25 -6.66 11.19
CA ARG A 291 -22.69 -7.90 11.75
C ARG A 291 -21.16 -7.91 11.68
N HIS A 292 -20.57 -7.41 10.61
CA HIS A 292 -19.12 -7.35 10.48
C HIS A 292 -18.49 -6.38 11.48
N VAL A 293 -19.09 -5.19 11.66
CA VAL A 293 -18.68 -4.22 12.68
C VAL A 293 -18.77 -4.86 14.06
N TYR A 294 -19.87 -5.53 14.39
CA TYR A 294 -20.03 -6.26 15.65
C TYR A 294 -18.98 -7.36 15.85
N ASN A 295 -18.71 -8.17 14.82
CA ASN A 295 -17.69 -9.23 14.91
C ASN A 295 -16.28 -8.65 15.10
N THR A 296 -16.02 -7.48 14.51
CA THR A 296 -14.76 -6.75 14.68
C THR A 296 -14.55 -6.31 16.12
N THR A 297 -15.62 -5.95 16.84
CA THR A 297 -15.50 -5.59 18.27
C THR A 297 -15.19 -6.77 19.20
N LYS A 298 -15.19 -8.02 18.68
CA LYS A 298 -14.76 -9.20 19.44
C LYS A 298 -13.25 -9.44 19.37
N ARG A 299 -12.52 -8.61 18.63
CA ARG A 299 -11.09 -8.75 18.34
C ARG A 299 -10.39 -7.40 18.57
N PRO A 300 -10.20 -6.97 19.82
CA PRO A 300 -9.45 -5.75 20.09
C PRO A 300 -8.02 -5.85 19.53
N ILE A 301 -7.50 -4.73 19.03
CA ILE A 301 -6.12 -4.66 18.58
C ILE A 301 -5.22 -4.88 19.78
N SER A 302 -4.38 -5.92 19.71
CA SER A 302 -3.37 -6.13 20.74
C SER A 302 -2.38 -4.97 20.76
N PRO A 303 -2.05 -4.43 21.94
CA PRO A 303 -1.04 -3.39 22.04
C PRO A 303 0.27 -3.86 21.40
N PRO A 304 1.12 -2.94 20.91
CA PRO A 304 2.47 -3.29 20.54
C PRO A 304 3.12 -4.01 21.72
N PRO A 305 3.96 -5.03 21.45
CA PRO A 305 4.79 -5.58 22.51
C PRO A 305 5.51 -4.41 23.19
N PRO A 306 5.69 -4.44 24.51
CA PRO A 306 6.40 -3.39 25.22
C PRO A 306 7.71 -3.11 24.48
N PRO A 307 8.08 -1.84 24.28
CA PRO A 307 9.33 -1.52 23.62
C PRO A 307 10.42 -2.31 24.31
N PHE A 308 11.21 -3.05 23.51
CA PHE A 308 12.39 -3.67 24.05
C PHE A 308 13.26 -2.57 24.63
N ASP A 309 14.02 -2.88 25.68
CA ASP A 309 15.09 -2.00 26.11
C ASP A 309 15.90 -1.54 24.88
N GLU A 310 16.25 -0.26 24.81
CA GLU A 310 16.80 0.36 23.59
C GLU A 310 18.05 -0.39 23.11
N GLU A 311 18.84 -0.92 24.05
CA GLU A 311 20.00 -1.76 23.75
C GLU A 311 19.60 -3.10 23.13
N THR A 312 18.55 -3.74 23.66
CA THR A 312 18.01 -4.99 23.11
C THR A 312 17.43 -4.79 21.71
N GLU A 313 16.69 -3.71 21.45
CA GLU A 313 16.16 -3.41 20.12
C GLU A 313 17.29 -3.10 19.12
N ARG A 314 18.31 -2.35 19.56
CA ARG A 314 19.51 -2.07 18.75
C ARG A 314 20.27 -3.34 18.40
N LYS A 315 20.44 -4.25 19.37
CA LYS A 315 21.06 -5.57 19.16
C LYS A 315 20.26 -6.39 18.16
N ARG A 316 18.94 -6.47 18.32
CA ARG A 316 18.05 -7.19 17.39
C ARG A 316 18.09 -6.61 15.98
N LYS A 317 18.03 -5.28 15.83
CA LYS A 317 18.15 -4.61 14.52
C LYS A 317 19.51 -4.86 13.87
N ASN A 318 20.59 -4.86 14.63
CA ASN A 318 21.92 -5.17 14.12
C ASN A 318 22.04 -6.64 13.69
N GLU A 319 21.45 -7.55 14.45
CA GLU A 319 21.39 -8.97 14.10
C GLU A 319 20.57 -9.20 12.83
N GLU A 320 19.38 -8.60 12.71
CA GLU A 320 18.55 -8.62 11.49
C GLU A 320 19.31 -8.04 10.29
N ARG A 321 20.05 -6.94 10.48
CA ARG A 321 20.93 -6.37 9.44
C ARG A 321 22.05 -7.33 9.07
N ASN A 322 22.70 -7.97 10.03
CA ASN A 322 23.77 -8.92 9.77
C ASN A 322 23.26 -10.16 9.03
N ILE A 323 22.09 -10.69 9.40
CA ILE A 323 21.40 -11.79 8.70
C ILE A 323 21.06 -11.35 7.27
N THR A 324 20.54 -10.14 7.09
CA THR A 324 20.24 -9.60 5.77
C THR A 324 21.50 -9.44 4.93
N LEU A 325 22.59 -8.93 5.51
CA LEU A 325 23.89 -8.77 4.84
C LEU A 325 24.53 -10.11 4.47
N ALA A 326 24.34 -11.12 5.31
CA ALA A 326 24.80 -12.49 5.06
C ALA A 326 23.94 -13.22 4.02
N SER A 327 22.72 -12.75 3.74
CA SER A 327 21.83 -13.36 2.76
C SER A 327 22.36 -13.18 1.33
N ARG A 328 22.60 -14.29 0.64
CA ARG A 328 22.94 -14.30 -0.80
C ARG A 328 21.96 -13.49 -1.65
N ALA A 329 20.66 -13.59 -1.36
CA ALA A 329 19.64 -12.83 -2.07
C ALA A 329 19.82 -11.31 -1.94
N HIS A 330 20.25 -10.83 -0.76
CA HIS A 330 20.54 -9.42 -0.55
C HIS A 330 21.81 -8.98 -1.28
N ARG A 331 22.86 -9.83 -1.27
CA ARG A 331 24.10 -9.59 -2.03
C ARG A 331 23.82 -9.46 -3.52
N TYR A 332 23.08 -10.39 -4.12
CA TYR A 332 22.68 -10.32 -5.53
C TYR A 332 21.79 -9.11 -5.83
N ASP A 333 20.86 -8.75 -4.93
CA ASP A 333 20.07 -7.53 -5.11
C ASP A 333 20.95 -6.27 -5.15
N ARG A 334 21.95 -6.16 -4.26
CA ARG A 334 22.89 -5.03 -4.27
C ARG A 334 23.69 -5.00 -5.57
N LEU A 335 24.24 -6.13 -6.02
CA LEU A 335 24.98 -6.25 -7.27
C LEU A 335 24.12 -5.85 -8.48
N LEU A 336 22.90 -6.38 -8.57
CA LEU A 336 21.98 -6.05 -9.66
C LEU A 336 21.57 -4.58 -9.64
N ARG A 337 21.40 -3.94 -8.47
CA ARG A 337 21.12 -2.49 -8.39
C ARG A 337 22.31 -1.66 -8.87
N LEU A 338 23.54 -2.06 -8.54
CA LEU A 338 24.75 -1.42 -9.07
C LEU A 338 24.79 -1.54 -10.60
N GLN A 339 24.52 -2.72 -11.14
CA GLN A 339 24.46 -2.96 -12.59
C GLN A 339 23.35 -2.18 -13.28
N VAL A 340 22.18 -2.05 -12.65
CA VAL A 340 21.11 -1.18 -13.14
C VAL A 340 21.59 0.27 -13.19
N GLY A 341 22.29 0.74 -12.14
CA GLY A 341 22.84 2.09 -12.08
C GLY A 341 23.86 2.37 -13.17
N VAL A 342 24.82 1.46 -13.37
CA VAL A 342 25.82 1.52 -14.45
C VAL A 342 25.13 1.54 -15.82
N SER A 343 24.24 0.58 -16.06
CA SER A 343 23.49 0.46 -17.32
C SER A 343 22.70 1.73 -17.63
N CYS A 344 21.99 2.30 -16.64
CA CYS A 344 21.21 3.52 -16.83
C CYS A 344 22.09 4.75 -17.13
N ARG A 345 23.28 4.86 -16.51
CA ARG A 345 24.22 5.95 -16.79
C ARG A 345 24.76 5.88 -18.23
N HIS A 346 25.15 4.69 -18.69
CA HIS A 346 25.71 4.52 -20.03
C HIS A 346 24.67 4.57 -21.14
N LEU A 347 23.43 4.12 -20.87
CA LEU A 347 22.37 4.09 -21.89
C LEU A 347 21.75 5.46 -22.20
N ALA A 348 21.99 6.48 -21.36
CA ALA A 348 21.55 7.88 -21.51
C ALA A 348 20.04 8.09 -21.82
N LYS A 349 19.21 7.05 -21.73
CA LYS A 349 17.80 7.06 -22.14
C LYS A 349 16.92 6.58 -20.99
N LYS A 350 16.06 7.47 -20.49
CA LYS A 350 15.09 7.17 -19.42
C LYS A 350 14.16 6.00 -19.76
N SER A 351 13.88 5.76 -21.04
CA SER A 351 13.05 4.63 -21.48
C SER A 351 13.64 3.26 -21.12
N TYR A 352 14.97 3.14 -21.04
CA TYR A 352 15.65 1.87 -20.73
C TYR A 352 15.67 1.54 -19.24
N ALA A 353 15.50 2.54 -18.37
CA ALA A 353 15.47 2.30 -16.92
C ALA A 353 14.38 1.31 -16.50
N ARG A 354 13.26 1.27 -17.25
CA ARG A 354 12.19 0.30 -17.03
C ARG A 354 12.64 -1.12 -17.36
N HIS A 355 13.14 -1.33 -18.58
CA HIS A 355 13.61 -2.65 -19.06
C HIS A 355 14.72 -3.24 -18.19
N VAL A 356 15.70 -2.41 -17.79
CA VAL A 356 16.81 -2.82 -16.94
C VAL A 356 16.33 -3.20 -15.52
N ASN A 357 15.33 -2.47 -14.98
CA ASN A 357 14.70 -2.85 -13.71
C ASN A 357 13.84 -4.11 -13.82
N ASP A 358 13.15 -4.30 -14.94
CA ASP A 358 12.36 -5.50 -15.22
C ASP A 358 13.28 -6.74 -15.30
N ALA A 359 14.42 -6.63 -15.98
CA ALA A 359 15.46 -7.68 -16.00
C ALA A 359 15.97 -8.01 -14.58
N ARG A 360 16.31 -7.00 -13.77
CA ARG A 360 16.68 -7.20 -12.35
C ARG A 360 15.58 -7.96 -11.59
N ARG A 361 14.30 -7.60 -11.78
CA ARG A 361 13.17 -8.25 -11.10
C ARG A 361 13.02 -9.71 -11.52
N ILE A 362 13.23 -10.03 -12.79
CA ILE A 362 13.20 -11.42 -13.30
C ILE A 362 14.31 -12.24 -12.63
N VAL A 363 15.55 -11.75 -12.65
CA VAL A 363 16.70 -12.44 -12.03
C VAL A 363 16.47 -12.68 -10.53
N LEU A 364 16.01 -11.66 -9.79
CA LEU A 364 15.70 -11.81 -8.37
C LEU A 364 14.56 -12.80 -8.09
N THR A 365 13.57 -12.90 -8.99
CA THR A 365 12.49 -13.89 -8.87
C THR A 365 13.04 -15.31 -9.07
N GLU A 366 13.88 -15.52 -10.09
CA GLU A 366 14.51 -16.82 -10.35
C GLU A 366 15.45 -17.24 -9.20
N ILE A 367 16.19 -16.30 -8.60
CA ILE A 367 17.01 -16.57 -7.40
C ILE A 367 16.11 -17.01 -6.23
N LYS A 368 15.02 -16.28 -5.97
CA LYS A 368 14.10 -16.60 -4.86
C LYS A 368 13.37 -17.92 -5.03
N ASN A 369 13.10 -18.31 -6.27
CA ASN A 369 12.45 -19.58 -6.58
C ASN A 369 13.42 -20.77 -6.56
N GLY A 370 14.71 -20.55 -6.29
CA GLY A 370 15.74 -21.60 -6.34
C GLY A 370 15.96 -22.16 -7.75
N THR A 371 15.52 -21.46 -8.80
CA THR A 371 15.67 -21.94 -10.18
C THR A 371 17.05 -21.61 -10.75
N LEU A 372 17.71 -20.59 -10.21
CA LEU A 372 19.09 -20.23 -10.53
C LEU A 372 20.10 -21.07 -9.74
N TYR A 373 19.76 -21.49 -8.53
CA TYR A 373 20.59 -22.31 -7.67
C TYR A 373 19.71 -23.28 -6.90
N LYS A 374 19.94 -24.58 -7.08
CA LYS A 374 19.52 -25.56 -6.08
C LYS A 374 20.59 -25.54 -5.01
N ASP A 375 20.27 -25.01 -3.83
CA ASP A 375 21.13 -25.25 -2.67
C ASP A 375 21.06 -26.75 -2.39
N ASN A 376 22.12 -27.50 -2.77
CA ASN A 376 22.29 -28.90 -2.36
C ASN A 376 22.62 -29.03 -0.85
N HIS A 377 22.33 -28.01 -0.06
CA HIS A 377 22.56 -27.94 1.37
C HIS A 377 21.28 -28.12 2.19
N ASP A 378 20.38 -29.00 1.74
CA ASP A 378 19.51 -29.71 2.67
C ASP A 378 20.36 -30.76 3.40
N GLY A 379 21.18 -30.26 4.34
CA GLY A 379 21.90 -31.06 5.32
C GLY A 379 20.91 -31.70 6.28
N ASN A 380 20.24 -32.75 5.84
CA ASN A 380 19.71 -33.80 6.70
C ASN A 380 20.49 -35.08 6.36
N ASN A 381 21.46 -35.37 7.23
CA ASN A 381 22.07 -36.68 7.51
C ASN A 381 22.02 -37.73 6.38
N ASP A 382 23.16 -38.03 5.77
CA ASP A 382 23.78 -39.36 5.91
C ASP A 382 25.16 -39.38 5.22
N ASP A 383 26.09 -40.08 5.87
CA ASP A 383 27.48 -40.27 5.46
C ASP A 383 27.56 -41.12 4.17
N ASP A 384 27.47 -40.50 3.00
CA ASP A 384 27.91 -41.16 1.77
C ASP A 384 28.64 -40.20 0.82
N ALA A 385 29.96 -40.37 0.78
CA ALA A 385 30.86 -39.66 -0.11
C ALA A 385 30.81 -40.32 -1.49
N GLY A 386 30.17 -39.67 -2.46
CA GLY A 386 30.13 -40.14 -3.84
C GLY A 386 29.90 -39.01 -4.84
N GLU A 387 30.93 -38.74 -5.63
CA GLU A 387 31.01 -37.80 -6.77
C GLU A 387 29.72 -37.66 -7.61
N ASN A 388 29.18 -36.44 -7.67
CA ASN A 388 28.67 -35.84 -8.92
C ASN A 388 28.24 -34.37 -8.70
N CYS A 389 29.08 -33.40 -9.07
CA CYS A 389 28.73 -31.97 -9.09
C CYS A 389 28.39 -31.44 -10.50
N ASP A 390 28.29 -32.32 -11.50
CA ASP A 390 28.15 -31.91 -12.91
C ASP A 390 26.69 -31.71 -13.39
N ASP A 391 25.70 -32.18 -12.63
CA ASP A 391 24.28 -32.08 -13.05
C ASP A 391 23.66 -30.68 -12.82
N ASP A 392 24.15 -29.90 -11.86
CA ASP A 392 23.62 -28.55 -11.59
C ASP A 392 24.05 -27.50 -12.63
N LYS A 393 25.21 -27.71 -13.27
CA LYS A 393 25.69 -26.88 -14.39
C LYS A 393 24.81 -26.99 -15.64
N LYS A 394 23.93 -28.01 -15.71
CA LYS A 394 23.13 -28.34 -16.89
C LYS A 394 21.85 -27.50 -17.01
N VAL A 395 21.23 -27.14 -15.88
CA VAL A 395 19.90 -26.49 -15.85
C VAL A 395 19.93 -25.06 -16.42
N LEU A 396 20.95 -24.26 -16.08
CA LEU A 396 21.11 -22.90 -16.60
C LEU A 396 21.55 -22.87 -18.08
N LYS A 397 22.42 -23.82 -18.47
CA LYS A 397 22.88 -23.96 -19.86
C LYS A 397 21.75 -24.37 -20.80
N GLU A 398 20.85 -25.25 -20.38
CA GLU A 398 19.71 -25.68 -21.20
C GLU A 398 18.60 -24.63 -21.27
N LYS A 399 18.22 -24.00 -20.14
CA LYS A 399 17.11 -23.02 -20.12
C LYS A 399 17.45 -21.71 -20.86
N TYR A 400 18.70 -21.27 -20.80
CA TYR A 400 19.12 -19.98 -21.37
C TYR A 400 20.24 -20.09 -22.42
N ASN A 401 20.65 -21.27 -22.88
CA ASN A 401 21.58 -21.45 -24.01
C ASN A 401 22.90 -20.65 -23.89
N ILE A 402 23.53 -20.66 -22.71
CA ILE A 402 24.78 -19.94 -22.44
C ILE A 402 25.97 -20.81 -22.87
N LYS A 403 26.70 -20.41 -23.93
CA LYS A 403 27.95 -21.07 -24.37
C LYS A 403 29.16 -20.27 -23.89
N VAL A 404 29.84 -20.74 -22.84
CA VAL A 404 31.17 -20.23 -22.46
C VAL A 404 32.21 -20.93 -23.34
N LYS A 405 33.01 -20.17 -24.10
CA LYS A 405 34.12 -20.71 -24.91
C LYS A 405 35.44 -20.34 -24.24
N SER A 406 36.27 -21.34 -23.93
CA SER A 406 37.65 -21.15 -23.53
C SER A 406 38.56 -21.10 -24.77
N SER A 407 39.18 -19.94 -25.04
CA SER A 407 40.36 -19.88 -25.91
C SER A 407 41.18 -18.61 -25.69
N SER A 408 42.48 -18.83 -25.47
CA SER A 408 43.61 -17.89 -25.37
C SER A 408 43.72 -16.88 -26.52
N ILE A 409 44.16 -15.64 -26.21
CA ILE A 409 45.31 -14.93 -26.82
C ILE A 409 45.46 -13.52 -26.20
N HIS A 410 46.72 -13.15 -25.97
CA HIS A 410 47.27 -11.94 -25.37
C HIS A 410 47.13 -10.66 -26.24
N GLU A 411 47.24 -9.51 -25.55
CA GLU A 411 47.56 -8.14 -26.02
C GLU A 411 46.46 -7.35 -26.75
N ASP A 412 45.77 -6.49 -25.98
CA ASP A 412 45.63 -5.04 -26.23
C ASP A 412 44.59 -4.48 -25.25
N MET A 413 45.02 -3.60 -24.32
CA MET A 413 44.23 -2.46 -23.77
C MET A 413 44.89 -1.87 -22.52
N LYS A 414 45.55 -0.72 -22.68
CA LYS A 414 46.14 0.07 -21.58
C LYS A 414 45.40 1.39 -21.31
N ASP A 415 44.30 1.68 -21.99
CA ASP A 415 43.75 3.05 -22.08
C ASP A 415 42.34 3.26 -21.50
N LEU A 416 41.89 2.49 -20.50
CA LEU A 416 40.53 2.65 -19.93
C LEU A 416 40.44 2.85 -18.40
N THR A 417 41.54 3.14 -17.70
CA THR A 417 41.52 3.29 -16.22
C THR A 417 41.68 4.72 -15.69
N GLU A 418 41.59 5.76 -16.54
CA GLU A 418 41.58 7.16 -16.07
C GLU A 418 40.14 7.69 -15.97
N GLY A 419 39.41 7.21 -14.95
CA GLY A 419 38.06 7.69 -14.62
C GLY A 419 37.76 7.45 -13.15
N ASP A 420 37.88 8.51 -12.36
CA ASP A 420 37.83 8.53 -10.89
C ASP A 420 36.42 8.27 -10.35
N THR A 421 35.96 7.02 -10.39
CA THR A 421 34.82 6.54 -9.61
C THR A 421 35.18 5.23 -8.92
N THR A 422 35.58 5.32 -7.66
CA THR A 422 36.00 4.23 -6.77
C THR A 422 34.83 3.37 -6.28
N ASP A 423 33.92 2.95 -7.16
CA ASP A 423 32.95 1.89 -6.88
C ASP A 423 33.33 0.66 -7.71
N SER A 424 34.47 0.05 -7.37
CA SER A 424 34.87 -1.22 -7.98
C SER A 424 33.91 -2.32 -7.52
N ILE A 425 33.29 -3.00 -8.50
CA ILE A 425 32.45 -4.17 -8.24
C ILE A 425 33.38 -5.31 -7.86
N ILE A 426 33.45 -5.63 -6.56
CA ILE A 426 34.15 -6.82 -6.10
C ILE A 426 33.21 -8.00 -6.31
N ILE A 427 33.62 -8.91 -7.19
CA ILE A 427 32.92 -10.16 -7.47
C ILE A 427 33.63 -11.21 -6.64
N HIS A 428 32.92 -11.87 -5.72
CA HIS A 428 33.58 -12.76 -4.77
C HIS A 428 33.57 -14.23 -5.18
N ASP A 429 32.74 -14.65 -6.15
CA ASP A 429 32.60 -16.05 -6.55
C ASP A 429 32.00 -16.24 -7.95
N GLU A 430 31.96 -17.50 -8.42
CA GLU A 430 31.34 -17.92 -9.68
C GLU A 430 29.84 -17.63 -9.75
N ASP A 431 29.17 -17.55 -8.61
CA ASP A 431 27.74 -17.35 -8.58
C ASP A 431 27.38 -15.90 -8.95
N ASP A 432 28.13 -14.93 -8.43
CA ASP A 432 28.03 -13.53 -8.85
C ASP A 432 28.19 -13.38 -10.38
N ALA A 433 29.10 -14.15 -10.98
CA ALA A 433 29.33 -14.21 -12.43
C ALA A 433 28.06 -14.53 -13.21
N ALA A 434 27.41 -15.62 -12.81
CA ALA A 434 26.29 -16.21 -13.52
C ALA A 434 25.08 -15.28 -13.42
N VAL A 435 24.89 -14.67 -12.24
CA VAL A 435 23.84 -13.66 -12.02
C VAL A 435 24.04 -12.44 -12.93
N ILE A 436 25.27 -11.91 -13.02
CA ILE A 436 25.58 -10.76 -13.89
C ILE A 436 25.40 -11.15 -15.36
N SER A 437 25.87 -12.32 -15.77
CA SER A 437 25.75 -12.81 -17.15
C SER A 437 24.29 -12.96 -17.57
N LEU A 438 23.45 -13.56 -16.73
CA LEU A 438 22.01 -13.69 -16.98
C LEU A 438 21.33 -12.32 -17.09
N PHE A 439 21.68 -11.39 -16.20
CA PHE A 439 21.15 -10.03 -16.23
C PHE A 439 21.51 -9.33 -17.55
N ILE A 440 22.78 -9.38 -17.96
CA ILE A 440 23.26 -8.80 -19.22
C ILE A 440 22.49 -9.40 -20.40
N LYS A 441 22.34 -10.72 -20.42
CA LYS A 441 21.60 -11.41 -21.46
C LYS A 441 20.16 -10.94 -21.56
N LEU A 442 19.42 -10.86 -20.44
CA LEU A 442 18.04 -10.39 -20.43
C LEU A 442 17.91 -8.94 -20.92
N VAL A 443 18.86 -8.08 -20.56
CA VAL A 443 18.88 -6.69 -21.02
C VAL A 443 19.12 -6.62 -22.54
N LEU A 444 19.98 -7.48 -23.09
CA LEU A 444 20.29 -7.53 -24.52
C LEU A 444 19.17 -8.15 -25.36
N ASP A 445 18.58 -9.27 -24.92
CA ASP A 445 17.51 -9.98 -25.63
C ASP A 445 16.24 -9.09 -25.79
N ASP A 446 15.98 -8.20 -24.84
CA ASP A 446 14.88 -7.23 -24.91
C ASP A 446 15.17 -6.07 -25.89
N GLN A 447 16.44 -5.80 -26.21
CA GLN A 447 16.80 -4.77 -27.20
C GLN A 447 16.60 -5.25 -28.63
N ASP A 448 16.85 -6.52 -28.91
CA ASP A 448 16.76 -7.09 -30.26
C ASP A 448 15.32 -7.13 -30.81
N GLN A 449 14.31 -7.01 -29.96
CA GLN A 449 12.91 -6.92 -30.39
C GLN A 449 12.51 -5.55 -30.94
N SER A 450 13.40 -4.55 -30.88
CA SER A 450 13.12 -3.19 -31.34
C SER A 450 13.67 -2.94 -32.76
N THR A 451 12.78 -2.95 -33.77
CA THR A 451 13.06 -2.86 -35.23
C THR A 451 13.63 -1.52 -35.77
N ASP A 452 14.16 -0.63 -34.92
CA ASP A 452 14.62 0.69 -35.34
C ASP A 452 16.12 0.69 -35.71
N LYS A 453 16.44 0.88 -36.99
CA LYS A 453 17.82 0.78 -37.54
C LYS A 453 18.82 1.77 -36.91
N ASN A 454 18.36 2.93 -36.44
CA ASN A 454 19.22 3.90 -35.72
C ASN A 454 19.48 3.49 -34.26
N LYS A 455 18.73 2.52 -33.72
CA LYS A 455 19.07 1.90 -32.44
C LYS A 455 20.18 0.86 -32.59
N THR A 456 20.30 0.18 -33.73
CA THR A 456 21.27 -0.91 -33.94
C THR A 456 22.72 -0.50 -33.67
N GLU A 457 23.10 0.73 -34.03
CA GLU A 457 24.47 1.24 -33.79
C GLU A 457 24.75 1.49 -32.29
N LYS A 458 23.79 2.08 -31.56
CA LYS A 458 23.90 2.28 -30.10
C LYS A 458 23.72 0.98 -29.29
N ILE A 459 22.94 0.03 -29.82
CA ILE A 459 22.82 -1.34 -29.29
C ILE A 459 24.18 -2.05 -29.39
N ASN A 460 24.90 -1.88 -30.50
CA ASN A 460 26.24 -2.43 -30.67
C ASN A 460 27.25 -1.84 -29.70
N ASP A 461 27.18 -0.55 -29.37
CA ASP A 461 28.06 0.08 -28.37
C ASP A 461 27.81 -0.47 -26.96
N VAL A 462 26.54 -0.62 -26.57
CA VAL A 462 26.16 -1.17 -25.26
C VAL A 462 26.46 -2.66 -25.19
N ALA A 463 26.15 -3.42 -26.24
CA ALA A 463 26.50 -4.83 -26.32
C ALA A 463 28.01 -5.03 -26.31
N SER A 464 28.78 -4.13 -26.93
CA SER A 464 30.25 -4.17 -26.89
C SER A 464 30.77 -3.82 -25.50
N LEU A 465 30.18 -2.84 -24.81
CA LEU A 465 30.52 -2.51 -23.43
C LEU A 465 30.18 -3.66 -22.47
N LEU A 466 29.00 -4.26 -22.58
CA LEU A 466 28.58 -5.39 -21.76
C LEU A 466 29.41 -6.64 -22.06
N LYS A 467 29.79 -6.89 -23.33
CA LYS A 467 30.75 -7.93 -23.71
C LYS A 467 32.15 -7.62 -23.20
N CYS A 468 32.56 -6.35 -23.16
CA CYS A 468 33.84 -5.93 -22.60
C CYS A 468 33.87 -6.15 -21.09
N ILE A 469 32.80 -5.79 -20.37
CA ILE A 469 32.62 -6.10 -18.94
C ILE A 469 32.64 -7.62 -18.72
N GLN A 470 31.92 -8.39 -19.54
CA GLN A 470 31.94 -9.85 -19.48
C GLN A 470 33.34 -10.43 -19.78
N ARG A 471 34.10 -9.82 -20.68
CA ARG A 471 35.45 -10.28 -21.04
C ARG A 471 36.47 -9.94 -19.95
N CYS A 472 36.45 -8.72 -19.42
CA CYS A 472 37.23 -8.35 -18.24
C CYS A 472 36.93 -9.26 -17.05
N TYR A 473 35.66 -9.69 -16.95
CA TYR A 473 35.22 -10.66 -15.95
C TYR A 473 35.83 -12.06 -16.17
N GLU A 474 35.74 -12.59 -17.39
CA GLU A 474 36.32 -13.89 -17.77
C GLU A 474 37.85 -13.91 -17.59
N ASP A 475 38.53 -12.80 -17.91
CA ASP A 475 39.99 -12.65 -17.77
C ASP A 475 40.42 -12.57 -16.29
N PHE A 476 39.68 -11.83 -15.45
CA PHE A 476 39.92 -11.79 -14.00
C PHE A 476 39.74 -13.17 -13.36
N TYR A 477 38.70 -13.90 -13.77
CA TYR A 477 38.40 -15.25 -13.28
C TYR A 477 39.51 -16.26 -13.64
N GLN A 478 40.02 -16.22 -14.88
CA GLN A 478 41.16 -17.07 -15.27
C GLN A 478 42.44 -16.74 -14.49
N SER A 479 42.67 -15.45 -14.18
CA SER A 479 43.81 -15.03 -13.37
C SER A 479 43.71 -15.47 -11.91
N TYR A 480 42.52 -15.50 -11.32
CA TYR A 480 42.34 -15.83 -9.90
C TYR A 480 42.56 -17.33 -9.61
N HIS A 481 42.06 -18.22 -10.48
CA HIS A 481 42.31 -19.66 -10.35
C HIS A 481 43.74 -20.09 -10.67
N SER A 482 44.44 -19.34 -11.53
CA SER A 482 45.88 -19.54 -11.81
C SER A 482 46.77 -19.32 -10.57
N THR A 483 46.31 -18.58 -9.57
CA THR A 483 47.07 -18.25 -8.34
C THR A 483 46.77 -19.16 -7.16
N GLU A 484 45.70 -19.95 -7.19
CA GLU A 484 45.36 -20.89 -6.10
C GLU A 484 45.98 -22.30 -6.31
N GLU A 485 46.37 -22.64 -7.55
CA GLU A 485 47.17 -23.84 -7.88
C GLU A 485 48.69 -23.67 -7.67
N LEU A 486 49.14 -22.45 -7.36
CA LEU A 486 50.55 -22.06 -7.17
C LEU A 486 50.87 -21.89 -5.68
#